data_AF-W7DLX8-F1
#
_entry.id   AF-W7DLX8-F1
#
_cell.length_a   1.000
_cell.length_b   1.000
_cell.length_c   1.000
_cell.angle_alpha   90.00
_cell.angle_beta   90.00
_cell.angle_gamma   90.00
#
_symmetry.space_group_name_H-M   'P 1'
#
loop_
_entity.id
_entity.type
_entity.pdbx_description
1 polymer ?
#
loop_
_entity_poly.entity_id
_entity_poly.type
_entity_poly.pdbx_seq_one_letter_code
_entity_poly.pdbx_strand_id
1 'polypeptide(L)'
;MQKITTTAGRNFTTQDFIFQNEQESLPVLLGSAFIKYYQVGDILEIDYLAKPFKGKVIGFIKPNTSLAIGNEEEIYLDKQIILPMVNFEKVAEDETVRDFQKKQLLHAVNGNIVTELSNDSFTTYMKDVNQQTGFADYSIIGANMHATNYLSDLIGENQVYMLIVGIVASFLAALSIYFVLVSKVKMSF
;
A
#
# COMPACT_ATOMS: atom_id res chain seq x y z
N MET A 1 -13.59 -1.91 -13.38
CA MET A 1 -12.74 -0.89 -12.73
C MET A 1 -12.93 0.44 -13.43
N GLN A 2 -13.09 1.55 -12.72
CA GLN A 2 -13.34 2.84 -13.34
C GLN A 2 -12.01 3.43 -13.82
N LYS A 3 -11.66 3.14 -15.08
CA LYS A 3 -10.47 3.68 -15.74
C LYS A 3 -10.63 5.20 -15.84
N ILE A 4 -9.71 5.96 -15.27
CA ILE A 4 -9.67 7.41 -15.48
C ILE A 4 -9.46 7.63 -16.99
N THR A 5 -10.37 8.39 -17.60
CA THR A 5 -10.30 8.74 -19.03
C THR A 5 -10.30 10.24 -19.20
N THR A 6 -9.68 10.72 -20.27
CA THR A 6 -9.52 12.13 -20.57
C THR A 6 -10.45 12.56 -21.69
N THR A 7 -11.06 13.73 -21.56
CA THR A 7 -11.88 14.35 -22.62
C THR A 7 -11.00 15.05 -23.67
N ALA A 8 -9.85 15.58 -23.23
CA ALA A 8 -8.90 16.28 -24.07
C ALA A 8 -7.47 16.01 -23.60
N GLY A 9 -6.51 16.10 -24.52
CA GLY A 9 -5.11 15.78 -24.28
C GLY A 9 -4.87 14.28 -24.20
N ARG A 10 -3.94 13.88 -23.32
CA ARG A 10 -3.58 12.47 -23.10
C ARG A 10 -3.66 12.12 -21.62
N ASN A 11 -3.80 10.83 -21.33
CA ASN A 11 -3.65 10.30 -19.98
C ASN A 11 -2.15 10.12 -19.63
N PHE A 12 -1.87 9.76 -18.38
CA PHE A 12 -0.54 9.36 -17.96
C PHE A 12 -0.08 8.09 -18.70
N THR A 13 1.22 8.06 -18.96
CA THR A 13 1.98 6.93 -19.50
C THR A 13 2.99 6.49 -18.45
N THR A 14 3.56 5.30 -18.56
CA THR A 14 4.55 4.79 -17.61
C THR A 14 5.72 5.76 -17.39
N GLN A 15 6.13 6.49 -18.44
CA GLN A 15 7.23 7.44 -18.34
C GLN A 15 6.90 8.66 -17.47
N ASP A 16 5.63 9.05 -17.37
CA ASP A 16 5.20 10.20 -16.55
C ASP A 16 5.36 9.92 -15.04
N PHE A 17 5.51 8.65 -14.65
CA PHE A 17 5.76 8.24 -13.27
C PHE A 17 7.24 8.14 -12.93
N ILE A 18 8.16 8.32 -13.88
CA ILE A 18 9.61 8.26 -13.62
C ILE A 18 10.14 9.68 -13.43
N PHE A 19 10.59 9.98 -12.21
CA PHE A 19 11.17 11.28 -11.89
C PHE A 19 12.65 11.35 -12.26
N GLN A 20 13.03 12.39 -12.99
CA GLN A 20 14.43 12.71 -13.28
C GLN A 20 14.94 13.78 -12.30
N ASN A 21 16.18 13.69 -11.83
CA ASN A 21 16.70 14.59 -10.78
C ASN A 21 16.60 16.09 -11.14
N GLU A 22 16.70 16.45 -12.41
CA GLU A 22 16.62 17.83 -12.92
C GLU A 22 15.21 18.22 -13.38
N GLN A 23 14.20 17.40 -13.08
CA GLN A 23 12.84 17.62 -13.53
C GLN A 23 12.19 18.77 -12.77
N GLU A 24 12.03 19.90 -13.46
CA GLU A 24 11.29 21.06 -12.95
C GLU A 24 9.79 20.98 -13.25
N SER A 25 9.39 20.18 -14.25
CA SER A 25 8.01 20.10 -14.70
C SER A 25 7.38 18.74 -14.49
N LEU A 26 6.20 18.72 -13.87
CA LEU A 26 5.40 17.52 -13.66
C LEU A 26 4.21 17.52 -14.64
N PRO A 27 3.89 16.39 -15.27
CA PRO A 27 2.65 16.28 -16.03
C PRO A 27 1.45 16.28 -15.07
N VAL A 28 0.40 17.00 -15.45
CA VAL A 28 -0.80 17.19 -14.61
C VAL A 28 -2.06 16.92 -15.41
N LEU A 29 -3.00 16.20 -14.80
CA LEU A 29 -4.36 16.10 -15.29
C LEU A 29 -5.25 17.03 -14.47
N LEU A 30 -6.04 17.85 -15.15
CA LEU A 30 -6.99 18.72 -14.50
C LEU A 30 -8.41 18.14 -14.60
N GLY A 31 -9.19 18.32 -13.53
CA GLY A 31 -10.62 18.06 -13.54
C GLY A 31 -11.37 18.86 -14.61
N SER A 32 -12.53 18.35 -15.02
CA SER A 32 -13.37 18.93 -16.07
C SER A 32 -13.76 20.39 -15.82
N ALA A 33 -13.89 20.81 -14.56
CA ALA A 33 -14.25 22.19 -14.18
C ALA A 33 -13.19 23.21 -14.58
N PHE A 34 -11.95 22.77 -14.81
CA PHE A 34 -10.82 23.63 -15.18
C PHE A 34 -10.72 23.90 -16.68
N ILE A 35 -11.49 23.21 -17.54
CA ILE A 35 -11.46 23.37 -19.01
C ILE A 35 -11.75 24.82 -19.44
N LYS A 36 -12.51 25.57 -18.63
CA LYS A 36 -12.84 26.97 -18.92
C LYS A 36 -11.68 27.94 -18.66
N TYR A 37 -10.68 27.53 -17.89
CA TYR A 37 -9.60 28.38 -17.40
C TYR A 37 -8.24 28.01 -17.98
N TYR A 38 -8.06 26.77 -18.40
CA TYR A 38 -6.78 26.24 -18.88
C TYR A 38 -6.93 25.47 -20.20
N GLN A 39 -5.83 25.33 -20.91
CA GLN A 39 -5.67 24.53 -22.12
C GLN A 39 -4.58 23.46 -21.93
N VAL A 40 -4.61 22.44 -22.77
CA VAL A 40 -3.54 21.44 -22.80
C VAL A 40 -2.24 22.13 -23.24
N GLY A 41 -1.19 21.97 -22.45
CA GLY A 41 0.10 22.64 -22.63
C GLY A 41 0.35 23.80 -21.66
N ASP A 42 -0.70 24.31 -21.00
CA ASP A 42 -0.56 25.37 -20.00
C ASP A 42 0.31 24.92 -18.82
N ILE A 43 0.95 25.90 -18.19
CA ILE A 43 1.81 25.69 -17.02
C ILE A 43 1.15 26.33 -15.80
N LEU A 44 1.03 25.57 -14.72
CA LEU A 44 0.65 26.05 -13.39
C LEU A 44 1.81 25.89 -12.41
N GLU A 45 1.91 26.78 -11.44
CA GLU A 45 2.84 26.61 -10.32
C GLU A 45 2.23 25.70 -9.27
N ILE A 46 2.98 24.69 -8.82
CA ILE A 46 2.54 23.71 -7.84
C ILE A 46 3.61 23.62 -6.77
N ASP A 47 3.22 23.79 -5.51
CA ASP A 47 4.02 23.33 -4.39
C ASP A 47 3.65 21.88 -4.09
N TYR A 48 4.58 20.96 -4.35
CA TYR A 48 4.40 19.54 -4.08
C TYR A 48 5.44 19.08 -3.07
N LEU A 49 4.97 18.71 -1.86
CA LEU A 49 5.80 18.27 -0.75
C LEU A 49 6.86 19.31 -0.32
N ALA A 50 6.47 20.59 -0.29
CA ALA A 50 7.34 21.73 0.02
C ALA A 50 8.47 21.94 -0.98
N LYS A 51 8.26 21.53 -2.24
CA LYS A 51 9.14 21.80 -3.37
C LYS A 51 8.32 22.40 -4.52
N PRO A 52 8.73 23.55 -5.08
CA PRO A 52 8.04 24.14 -6.22
C PRO A 52 8.31 23.33 -7.50
N PHE A 53 7.26 23.19 -8.31
CA PHE A 53 7.27 22.57 -9.64
C PHE A 53 6.38 23.34 -10.62
N LYS A 54 6.70 23.19 -11.91
CA LYS A 54 5.85 23.62 -13.03
C LYS A 54 4.94 22.48 -13.45
N GLY A 55 3.68 22.50 -13.05
CA GLY A 55 2.68 21.56 -13.54
C GLY A 55 2.30 21.84 -14.99
N LYS A 56 2.64 20.95 -15.92
CA LYS A 56 2.23 21.03 -17.32
C LYS A 56 0.91 20.29 -17.51
N VAL A 57 -0.13 20.99 -17.95
CA VAL A 57 -1.44 20.40 -18.24
C VAL A 57 -1.32 19.47 -19.44
N ILE A 58 -1.42 18.16 -19.22
CA ILE A 58 -1.34 17.15 -20.30
C ILE A 58 -2.72 16.67 -20.76
N GLY A 59 -3.77 16.95 -20.00
CA GLY A 59 -5.13 16.56 -20.34
C GLY A 59 -6.16 16.96 -19.29
N PHE A 60 -7.43 16.80 -19.67
CA PHE A 60 -8.58 17.06 -18.80
C PHE A 60 -9.38 15.79 -18.58
N ILE A 61 -9.69 15.49 -17.32
CA ILE A 61 -10.45 14.32 -16.90
C ILE A 61 -11.89 14.44 -17.39
N LYS A 62 -12.51 13.30 -17.74
CA LYS A 62 -13.91 13.25 -18.16
C LYS A 62 -14.84 13.80 -17.07
N PRO A 63 -15.84 14.64 -17.40
CA PRO A 63 -16.82 15.11 -16.43
C PRO A 63 -17.53 13.97 -15.69
N ASN A 64 -17.86 14.18 -14.43
CA ASN A 64 -18.50 13.22 -13.54
C ASN A 64 -17.70 11.91 -13.39
N THR A 65 -16.36 11.98 -13.50
CA THR A 65 -15.51 10.84 -13.14
C THR A 65 -15.39 10.82 -11.62
N SER A 66 -15.89 9.75 -11.00
CA SER A 66 -15.72 9.49 -9.58
C SER A 66 -14.71 8.38 -9.32
N LEU A 67 -14.12 8.39 -8.13
CA LEU A 67 -13.36 7.28 -7.57
C LEU A 67 -13.99 6.88 -6.24
N ALA A 68 -14.30 5.60 -6.08
CA ALA A 68 -14.58 5.01 -4.78
C ALA A 68 -13.25 4.58 -4.16
N ILE A 69 -12.82 5.26 -3.11
CA ILE A 69 -11.58 4.99 -2.39
C ILE A 69 -11.94 4.47 -1.00
N GLY A 70 -11.66 3.19 -0.74
CA GLY A 70 -11.99 2.56 0.55
C GLY A 70 -13.49 2.53 0.84
N ASN A 71 -13.86 2.89 2.08
CA ASN A 71 -15.25 2.98 2.54
C ASN A 71 -15.81 4.41 2.48
N GLU A 72 -15.09 5.34 1.85
CA GLU A 72 -15.50 6.75 1.79
C GLU A 72 -16.51 7.01 0.67
N GLU A 73 -17.17 8.17 0.73
CA GLU A 73 -18.05 8.65 -0.35
C GLU A 73 -17.28 8.77 -1.67
N GLU A 74 -17.99 8.57 -2.79
CA GLU A 74 -17.42 8.74 -4.13
C GLU A 74 -16.80 10.13 -4.31
N ILE A 75 -15.49 10.16 -4.57
CA ILE A 75 -14.76 11.41 -4.80
C ILE A 75 -14.86 11.76 -6.29
N TYR A 76 -15.54 12.86 -6.59
CA TYR A 76 -15.63 13.42 -7.94
C TYR A 76 -14.36 14.19 -8.31
N LEU A 77 -13.79 13.87 -9.47
CA LEU A 77 -12.53 14.44 -9.95
C LEU A 77 -12.70 15.76 -10.71
N ASP A 78 -13.93 16.23 -10.92
CA ASP A 78 -14.24 17.42 -11.72
C ASP A 78 -13.51 18.68 -11.27
N LYS A 79 -13.21 18.81 -9.96
CA LYS A 79 -12.51 19.95 -9.36
C LYS A 79 -11.12 19.60 -8.81
N GLN A 80 -10.56 18.45 -9.18
CA GLN A 80 -9.29 17.98 -8.65
C GLN A 80 -8.13 18.24 -9.62
N ILE A 81 -6.94 18.38 -9.07
CA ILE A 81 -5.67 18.40 -9.79
C ILE A 81 -4.98 17.07 -9.49
N ILE A 82 -4.71 16.28 -10.51
CA ILE A 82 -4.13 14.95 -10.35
C ILE A 82 -2.67 14.96 -10.82
N LEU A 83 -1.80 14.52 -9.93
CA LEU A 83 -0.36 14.39 -10.13
C LEU A 83 0.02 12.89 -10.17
N PRO A 84 1.05 12.51 -10.95
CA PRO A 84 1.58 11.15 -10.87
C PRO A 84 2.29 10.94 -9.53
N MET A 85 2.05 9.79 -8.89
CA MET A 85 2.89 9.34 -7.78
C MET A 85 4.24 8.91 -8.37
N VAL A 86 5.20 9.82 -8.39
CA VAL A 86 6.48 9.57 -9.07
C VAL A 86 7.36 8.56 -8.33
N ASN A 87 8.12 7.80 -9.10
CA ASN A 87 9.11 6.82 -8.70
C ASN A 87 10.51 7.30 -9.09
N PHE A 88 11.53 6.76 -8.41
CA PHE A 88 12.93 7.15 -8.58
C PHE A 88 13.76 5.94 -8.98
N GLU A 89 14.58 6.07 -10.03
CA GLU A 89 15.50 5.01 -10.46
C GLU A 89 16.76 4.94 -9.59
N LYS A 90 17.16 6.08 -9.01
CA LYS A 90 18.34 6.21 -8.16
C LYS A 90 18.15 7.25 -7.08
N VAL A 91 18.91 7.10 -6.01
CA VAL A 91 19.01 8.12 -4.95
C VAL A 91 19.70 9.36 -5.53
N ALA A 92 19.13 10.53 -5.27
CA ALA A 92 19.70 11.78 -5.73
C ALA A 92 20.93 12.21 -4.92
N GLU A 93 21.95 12.68 -5.64
CA GLU A 93 23.17 13.26 -5.05
C GLU A 93 22.89 14.65 -4.45
N ASP A 94 22.09 15.45 -5.16
CA ASP A 94 21.62 16.75 -4.69
C ASP A 94 20.74 16.59 -3.44
N GLU A 95 21.02 17.41 -2.43
CA GLU A 95 20.37 17.31 -1.12
C GLU A 95 18.90 17.73 -1.15
N THR A 96 18.56 18.76 -1.93
CA THR A 96 17.18 19.24 -2.07
C THR A 96 16.33 18.22 -2.82
N VAL A 97 16.87 17.62 -3.88
CA VAL A 97 16.20 16.54 -4.60
C VAL A 97 16.05 15.30 -3.71
N ARG A 98 17.08 14.95 -2.94
CA ARG A 98 17.03 13.81 -2.02
C ARG A 98 16.01 14.01 -0.88
N ASP A 99 15.85 15.24 -0.38
CA ASP A 99 14.81 15.58 0.59
C ASP A 99 13.40 15.36 0.00
N PHE A 100 13.17 15.84 -1.22
CA PHE A 100 11.92 15.55 -1.94
C PHE A 100 11.70 14.05 -2.15
N GLN A 101 12.73 13.28 -2.54
CA GLN A 101 12.64 11.82 -2.69
C GLN A 101 12.19 11.15 -1.39
N LYS A 102 12.76 11.52 -0.24
CA LYS A 102 12.37 10.98 1.06
C LYS A 102 10.91 11.27 1.39
N LYS A 103 10.47 12.51 1.20
CA LYS A 103 9.07 12.91 1.43
C LYS A 103 8.11 12.17 0.52
N GLN A 104 8.47 12.00 -0.74
CA GLN A 104 7.65 11.28 -1.72
C GLN A 104 7.54 9.79 -1.37
N LEU A 105 8.65 9.16 -1.02
CA LEU A 105 8.65 7.75 -0.58
C LEU A 105 7.80 7.58 0.68
N LEU A 106 7.91 8.49 1.65
CA LEU A 106 7.08 8.49 2.85
C LEU A 106 5.59 8.69 2.52
N HIS A 107 5.27 9.54 1.55
CA HIS A 107 3.89 9.74 1.10
C HIS A 107 3.33 8.51 0.38
N ALA A 108 4.18 7.71 -0.26
CA ALA A 108 3.80 6.50 -0.98
C ALA A 108 3.61 5.25 -0.09
N VAL A 109 4.08 5.27 1.17
CA VAL A 109 4.02 4.06 2.04
C VAL A 109 2.60 3.69 2.48
N ASN A 110 1.67 4.66 2.48
CA ASN A 110 0.27 4.43 2.83
C ASN A 110 -0.61 4.87 1.67
N GLY A 111 -1.53 4.01 1.25
CA GLY A 111 -2.43 4.34 0.15
C GLY A 111 -3.46 3.25 -0.14
N ASN A 112 -4.31 3.55 -1.10
CA ASN A 112 -5.31 2.62 -1.61
C ASN A 112 -4.83 2.07 -2.95
N ILE A 113 -4.92 0.75 -3.10
CA ILE A 113 -4.56 0.06 -4.34
C ILE A 113 -5.83 -0.44 -5.00
N VAL A 114 -6.06 -0.02 -6.23
CA VAL A 114 -7.18 -0.50 -7.06
C VAL A 114 -6.59 -1.45 -8.11
N THR A 115 -7.01 -2.71 -8.09
CA THR A 115 -6.45 -3.76 -8.95
C THR A 115 -7.53 -4.72 -9.46
N GLU A 116 -7.29 -5.33 -10.63
CA GLU A 116 -8.17 -6.34 -11.23
C GLU A 116 -7.89 -7.72 -10.63
N LEU A 117 -6.79 -7.84 -9.88
CA LEU A 117 -6.44 -9.05 -9.15
C LEU A 117 -7.48 -9.35 -8.07
N SER A 118 -7.78 -10.64 -7.88
CA SER A 118 -8.51 -11.10 -6.70
C SER A 118 -7.69 -10.87 -5.43
N ASN A 119 -8.34 -10.91 -4.27
CA ASN A 119 -7.68 -10.78 -2.97
C ASN A 119 -6.50 -11.77 -2.83
N ASP A 120 -6.70 -13.05 -3.15
CA ASP A 120 -5.65 -14.08 -3.02
C ASP A 120 -4.49 -13.87 -3.98
N SER A 121 -4.77 -13.50 -5.24
CA SER A 121 -3.74 -13.20 -6.23
C SER A 121 -2.95 -11.96 -5.84
N PHE A 122 -3.62 -10.94 -5.29
CA PHE A 122 -2.97 -9.74 -4.79
C PHE A 122 -2.09 -10.02 -3.56
N THR A 123 -2.57 -10.80 -2.59
CA THR A 123 -1.76 -11.21 -1.43
C THR A 123 -0.55 -12.04 -1.85
N THR A 124 -0.70 -12.96 -2.80
CA THR A 124 0.42 -13.74 -3.34
C THR A 124 1.44 -12.83 -4.02
N TYR A 125 0.98 -11.90 -4.86
CA TYR A 125 1.84 -10.90 -5.48
C TYR A 125 2.63 -10.09 -4.44
N MET A 126 1.98 -9.61 -3.38
CA MET A 126 2.64 -8.87 -2.31
C MET A 126 3.64 -9.73 -1.51
N LYS A 127 3.38 -11.04 -1.36
CA LYS A 127 4.33 -11.98 -0.77
C LYS A 127 5.59 -12.14 -1.65
N ASP A 128 5.43 -12.22 -2.96
CA ASP A 128 6.55 -12.30 -3.89
C ASP A 128 7.39 -11.01 -3.86
N VAL A 129 6.73 -9.85 -3.80
CA VAL A 129 7.40 -8.55 -3.64
C VAL A 129 8.18 -8.50 -2.32
N ASN A 130 7.60 -8.97 -1.21
CA ASN A 130 8.31 -9.08 0.08
C ASN A 130 9.58 -9.93 -0.05
N GLN A 131 9.49 -11.12 -0.66
CA GLN A 131 10.65 -11.99 -0.85
C GLN A 131 11.77 -11.36 -1.68
N GLN A 132 11.43 -10.55 -2.69
CA GLN A 132 12.41 -9.89 -3.54
C GLN A 132 13.05 -8.67 -2.89
N THR A 133 12.28 -7.94 -2.07
CA THR A 133 12.70 -6.63 -1.52
C THR A 133 13.20 -6.72 -0.08
N GLY A 134 12.82 -7.77 0.65
CA GLY A 134 12.98 -7.87 2.10
C GLY A 134 12.01 -7.00 2.89
N PHE A 135 11.04 -6.35 2.24
CA PHE A 135 10.06 -5.49 2.90
C PHE A 135 8.87 -6.31 3.43
N ALA A 136 8.96 -6.69 4.71
CA ALA A 136 7.93 -7.49 5.39
C ALA A 136 6.94 -6.65 6.21
N ASP A 137 7.26 -5.39 6.51
CA ASP A 137 6.45 -4.52 7.36
C ASP A 137 5.34 -3.81 6.58
N TYR A 138 4.30 -4.54 6.19
CA TYR A 138 3.10 -3.98 5.59
C TYR A 138 1.82 -4.66 6.06
N SER A 139 0.70 -3.96 5.93
CA SER A 139 -0.64 -4.52 6.16
C SER A 139 -1.54 -4.18 4.99
N ILE A 140 -2.31 -5.17 4.52
CA ILE A 140 -3.30 -4.98 3.45
C ILE A 140 -4.67 -5.01 4.10
N ILE A 141 -5.37 -3.88 4.06
CA ILE A 141 -6.73 -3.75 4.58
C ILE A 141 -7.72 -3.96 3.43
N GLY A 142 -8.70 -4.84 3.59
CA GLY A 142 -9.79 -5.04 2.63
C GLY A 142 -9.56 -6.14 1.59
N ALA A 143 -8.31 -6.55 1.33
CA ALA A 143 -8.08 -7.92 0.87
C ALA A 143 -8.43 -8.81 2.07
N ASN A 144 -9.33 -9.77 1.91
CA ASN A 144 -9.58 -10.77 2.96
C ASN A 144 -8.26 -11.48 3.27
N MET A 145 -7.46 -10.95 4.21
CA MET A 145 -6.55 -11.75 5.00
C MET A 145 -7.48 -12.72 5.71
N HIS A 146 -7.68 -13.89 5.10
CA HIS A 146 -8.37 -14.97 5.74
C HIS A 146 -7.83 -15.04 7.17
N ALA A 147 -8.71 -15.14 8.17
CA ALA A 147 -8.31 -15.24 9.57
C ALA A 147 -7.18 -16.28 9.76
N THR A 148 -7.08 -17.26 8.86
CA THR A 148 -5.98 -18.23 8.75
C THR A 148 -4.59 -17.63 8.53
N ASN A 149 -4.41 -16.56 7.75
CA ASN A 149 -3.08 -15.96 7.52
C ASN A 149 -2.64 -15.17 8.76
N TYR A 150 -3.54 -14.40 9.36
CA TYR A 150 -3.28 -13.72 10.63
C TYR A 150 -3.02 -14.72 11.76
N LEU A 151 -3.81 -15.79 11.85
CA LEU A 151 -3.56 -16.89 12.79
C LEU A 151 -2.25 -17.61 12.46
N SER A 152 -1.90 -17.78 11.19
CA SER A 152 -0.65 -18.43 10.77
C SER A 152 0.58 -17.57 11.07
N ASP A 153 0.47 -16.25 10.98
CA ASP A 153 1.53 -15.31 11.38
C ASP A 153 1.67 -15.27 12.90
N LEU A 154 0.55 -15.16 13.64
CA LEU A 154 0.54 -15.29 15.10
C LEU A 154 1.09 -16.64 15.56
N ILE A 155 0.76 -17.72 14.85
CA ILE A 155 1.27 -19.07 15.13
C ILE A 155 2.76 -19.11 14.81
N GLY A 156 3.18 -18.60 13.66
CA GLY A 156 4.56 -18.58 13.18
C GLY A 156 5.51 -17.83 14.12
N GLU A 157 5.14 -16.64 14.56
CA GLU A 157 5.93 -15.85 15.50
C GLU A 157 5.96 -16.47 16.91
N ASN A 158 4.90 -17.18 17.31
CA ASN A 158 4.76 -17.72 18.67
C ASN A 158 4.90 -19.25 18.78
N GLN A 159 5.43 -19.93 17.76
CA GLN A 159 5.54 -21.40 17.76
C GLN A 159 6.31 -21.93 18.98
N VAL A 160 7.35 -21.22 19.41
CA VAL A 160 8.16 -21.58 20.57
C VAL A 160 7.35 -21.52 21.86
N TYR A 161 6.51 -20.49 22.05
CA TYR A 161 5.66 -20.37 23.24
C TYR A 161 4.59 -21.46 23.29
N MET A 162 3.98 -21.79 22.15
CA MET A 162 3.03 -22.91 22.07
C MET A 162 3.70 -24.25 22.38
N LEU A 163 4.94 -24.47 21.93
CA LEU A 163 5.69 -25.68 22.23
C LEU A 163 6.02 -25.79 23.74
N ILE A 164 6.42 -24.68 24.37
CA ILE A 164 6.66 -24.62 25.83
C ILE A 164 5.38 -24.95 26.61
N VAL A 165 4.25 -24.31 26.26
CA VAL A 165 2.95 -24.58 26.92
C VAL A 165 2.55 -26.06 26.74
N GLY A 166 2.74 -26.62 25.55
CA GLY A 166 2.48 -28.03 25.26
C GLY A 166 3.32 -28.99 26.10
N ILE A 167 4.61 -28.71 26.27
CA ILE A 167 5.51 -29.50 27.14
C ILE A 167 5.05 -29.43 28.60
N VAL A 168 4.75 -28.23 29.10
CA VAL A 168 4.32 -28.04 30.49
C VAL A 168 3.00 -28.77 30.76
N ALA A 169 2.02 -28.66 29.85
CA ALA A 169 0.74 -29.36 29.96
C ALA A 169 0.92 -30.89 29.95
N SER A 170 1.79 -31.40 29.07
CA SER A 170 2.10 -32.83 28.99
C SER A 170 2.78 -33.34 30.26
N PHE A 171 3.69 -32.55 30.84
CA PHE A 171 4.35 -32.88 32.10
C PHE A 171 3.37 -32.93 33.27
N LEU A 172 2.47 -31.94 33.38
CA LEU A 172 1.43 -31.91 34.40
C LEU A 172 0.45 -33.09 34.26
N ALA A 173 0.11 -33.49 33.03
CA ALA A 173 -0.72 -34.65 32.77
C ALA A 173 -0.02 -35.96 33.17
N ALA A 174 1.28 -36.11 32.87
CA ALA A 174 2.05 -37.27 33.30
C ALA A 174 2.16 -37.34 34.83
N LEU A 175 2.35 -36.19 35.48
CA LEU A 175 2.42 -36.08 36.94
C LEU A 175 1.08 -36.47 37.58
N SER A 176 -0.04 -36.01 37.04
CA SER A 176 -1.38 -36.34 37.54
C SER A 176 -1.69 -37.83 37.39
N ILE A 177 -1.37 -38.43 36.24
CA ILE A 177 -1.50 -39.88 36.01
C ILE A 177 -0.63 -40.66 37.00
N TYR A 178 0.62 -40.23 37.22
CA TYR A 178 1.51 -40.84 38.20
C TYR A 178 0.93 -40.81 39.62
N PHE A 179 0.40 -39.66 40.06
CA PHE A 179 -0.26 -39.54 41.37
C PHE A 179 -1.50 -40.44 41.50
N VAL A 180 -2.31 -40.56 40.45
CA VAL A 180 -3.47 -41.46 40.43
C VAL A 180 -3.05 -42.92 40.54
N LEU A 181 -2.00 -43.34 39.84
CA LEU A 181 -1.48 -44.70 39.90
C LEU A 181 -0.91 -45.03 41.28
N VAL A 182 -0.10 -44.15 41.85
CA VAL A 182 0.49 -44.34 43.19
C VAL A 182 -0.59 -44.38 44.27
N SER A 183 -1.60 -43.52 44.19
CA SER A 183 -2.70 -43.52 45.18
C SER A 183 -3.57 -44.78 45.11
N LYS A 184 -3.88 -45.29 43.90
CA LYS A 184 -4.59 -46.57 43.74
C LYS A 184 -3.81 -47.77 44.28
N VAL A 185 -2.50 -47.83 44.04
CA VAL A 185 -1.66 -48.93 44.56
C VAL A 185 -1.62 -48.91 46.09
N LYS A 186 -1.57 -47.73 46.72
CA LYS A 186 -1.61 -47.61 48.20
C LYS A 186 -2.95 -47.96 48.84
N MET A 187 -4.08 -47.85 48.12
CA MET A 187 -5.40 -48.27 48.62
C MET A 187 -5.69 -49.77 48.44
N SER A 188 -4.85 -50.49 47.67
CA SER A 188 -5.00 -51.92 47.38
C SER A 188 -4.16 -52.82 48.31
N PHE A 189 -3.52 -52.25 49.32
CA PHE A 189 -2.83 -52.93 50.44
C PHE A 189 -3.56 -52.60 51.74
#